data_AF-A0A382XUF2-F1
#
_entry.id   AF-A0A382XUF2-F1
#
_cell.length_a   1.000
_cell.length_b   1.000
_cell.length_c   1.000
_cell.angle_alpha   90.00
_cell.angle_beta   90.00
_cell.angle_gamma   90.00
#
_symmetry.space_group_name_H-M   'P 1'
#
loop_
_entity.id
_entity.type
_entity.pdbx_description
1 polymer ?
#
loop_
_entity_poly.entity_id
_entity_poly.type
_entity_poly.pdbx_seq_one_letter_code
_entity_poly.pdbx_strand_id
1 'polypeptide(L)'
;MNKIKTGFTLVELIIVMVLLGILAAVAVPRMTSSIQSAEENTEQKFMADLVSALEIYATDEFVENSVKSYPADPFDALDRDPNDSWSFVETPGENPEIRHSRNDDSSHEWEYVVTAPSGGNHGSYTLLGPGYGGVGY
;
A
#
# COMPACT_ATOMS: atom_id res chain seq x y z
N MET A 1 -39.56 -24.32 -47.49
CA MET A 1 -38.45 -23.59 -46.84
C MET A 1 -37.76 -24.56 -45.86
N ASN A 2 -36.76 -25.31 -46.31
CA ASN A 2 -36.15 -26.34 -45.47
C ASN A 2 -35.09 -25.72 -44.57
N LYS A 3 -35.34 -25.71 -43.26
CA LYS A 3 -34.38 -25.30 -42.24
C LYS A 3 -33.35 -26.43 -42.06
N ILE A 4 -32.09 -26.17 -42.39
CA ILE A 4 -30.99 -27.07 -42.06
C ILE A 4 -30.83 -27.05 -40.54
N LYS A 5 -31.07 -28.18 -39.88
CA LYS A 5 -30.69 -28.40 -38.47
C LYS A 5 -29.29 -28.98 -38.46
N THR A 6 -28.27 -28.14 -38.36
CA THR A 6 -26.89 -28.58 -38.08
C THR A 6 -26.77 -28.87 -36.59
N GLY A 7 -26.68 -30.16 -36.23
CA GLY A 7 -26.42 -30.59 -34.86
C GLY A 7 -24.94 -30.45 -34.52
N PHE A 8 -24.66 -29.91 -33.33
CA PHE A 8 -23.32 -29.82 -32.74
C PHE A 8 -22.78 -31.24 -32.48
N THR A 9 -21.52 -31.51 -32.80
CA THR A 9 -20.93 -32.84 -32.55
C THR A 9 -20.46 -32.97 -31.10
N LEU A 10 -20.54 -34.17 -30.52
CA LEU A 10 -20.01 -34.43 -29.17
C LEU A 10 -18.50 -34.18 -29.10
N VAL A 11 -17.78 -34.48 -30.19
CA VAL A 11 -16.33 -34.28 -30.28
C VAL A 11 -15.98 -32.79 -30.18
N GLU A 12 -16.76 -31.94 -30.83
CA GLU A 12 -16.58 -30.49 -30.81
C GLU A 12 -16.78 -29.92 -29.40
N LEU A 13 -17.76 -30.43 -28.65
CA LEU A 13 -17.95 -30.06 -27.25
C LEU A 13 -16.78 -30.49 -26.36
N ILE A 14 -16.25 -31.71 -26.56
CA ILE A 14 -15.12 -32.24 -25.78
C ILE A 14 -13.85 -31.42 -26.04
N ILE A 15 -13.56 -31.06 -27.29
CA ILE A 15 -12.39 -30.25 -27.62
C ILE A 15 -12.50 -28.88 -26.96
N VAL A 16 -13.68 -28.23 -27.01
CA VAL A 16 -13.90 -26.93 -26.34
C VAL A 16 -13.69 -27.05 -24.83
N MET A 17 -14.21 -28.10 -24.18
CA MET A 17 -14.04 -28.31 -22.74
C MET A 17 -12.58 -28.53 -22.34
N VAL A 18 -11.82 -29.31 -23.13
CA VAL A 18 -10.38 -29.53 -22.90
C VAL A 18 -9.60 -28.23 -23.07
N LEU A 19 -9.88 -27.46 -24.12
CA LEU A 19 -9.23 -26.16 -24.36
C LEU A 19 -9.54 -25.16 -23.24
N LEU A 20 -10.79 -25.06 -22.79
CA LEU A 20 -11.18 -24.22 -21.66
C LEU A 20 -10.50 -24.68 -20.35
N GLY A 21 -10.34 -25.98 -20.15
CA GLY A 21 -9.62 -26.54 -19.00
C GLY A 21 -8.14 -26.14 -18.94
N ILE A 22 -7.45 -26.18 -20.08
CA ILE A 22 -6.03 -25.77 -20.17
C ILE A 22 -5.89 -24.25 -19.96
N LEU A 23 -6.77 -23.45 -20.60
CA LEU A 23 -6.74 -21.99 -20.46
C LEU A 23 -7.00 -21.56 -19.00
N ALA A 24 -7.96 -22.18 -18.32
CA ALA A 24 -8.25 -21.91 -16.91
C ALA A 24 -7.06 -22.25 -16.00
N ALA A 25 -6.39 -23.38 -16.24
CA ALA A 25 -5.25 -23.82 -15.43
C ALA A 25 -4.05 -22.87 -15.49
N VAL A 26 -3.82 -22.21 -16.63
CA VAL A 26 -2.68 -21.28 -16.81
C VAL A 26 -3.03 -19.84 -16.39
N ALA A 27 -4.28 -19.41 -16.56
CA ALA A 27 -4.70 -18.04 -16.29
C ALA A 27 -4.78 -17.72 -14.78
N VAL A 28 -5.33 -18.65 -13.98
CA VAL A 28 -5.55 -18.45 -12.54
C VAL A 28 -4.26 -18.15 -11.75
N PRO A 29 -3.16 -18.93 -11.88
CA PRO A 29 -1.96 -18.71 -11.04
C PRO A 29 -1.21 -17.41 -11.37
N ARG A 30 -1.34 -16.86 -12.58
CA ARG A 30 -0.70 -15.57 -12.94
C ARG A 30 -1.46 -14.37 -12.39
N MET A 31 -2.77 -14.48 -12.21
CA MET A 31 -3.59 -13.38 -11.74
C MET A 31 -3.33 -13.06 -10.26
N THR A 32 -3.17 -14.09 -9.42
CA THR A 32 -2.91 -13.92 -7.98
C THR A 32 -1.56 -13.25 -7.71
N SER A 33 -0.49 -13.66 -8.39
CA SER A 33 0.83 -13.03 -8.24
C SER A 33 0.83 -11.56 -8.68
N SER A 34 0.09 -11.24 -9.74
CA SER A 34 0.02 -9.86 -10.25
C SER A 34 -0.70 -8.91 -9.29
N ILE A 35 -1.69 -9.41 -8.54
CA ILE A 35 -2.43 -8.62 -7.56
C ILE A 35 -1.52 -8.30 -6.37
N GLN A 36 -0.83 -9.30 -5.82
CA GLN A 36 0.09 -9.10 -4.69
C GLN A 36 1.19 -8.09 -5.01
N SER A 37 1.82 -8.19 -6.17
CA SER A 37 2.83 -7.21 -6.59
C SER A 37 2.25 -5.81 -6.80
N ALA A 38 0.99 -5.69 -7.26
CA ALA A 38 0.35 -4.39 -7.40
C ALA A 38 0.05 -3.73 -6.05
N GLU A 39 -0.34 -4.51 -5.05
CA GLU A 39 -0.55 -4.06 -3.67
C GLU A 39 0.77 -3.58 -3.05
N GLU A 40 1.84 -4.38 -3.14
CA GLU A 40 3.18 -4.01 -2.63
C GLU A 40 3.71 -2.73 -3.29
N ASN A 41 3.52 -2.58 -4.61
CA ASN A 41 3.93 -1.36 -5.31
C ASN A 41 3.10 -0.14 -4.88
N THR A 42 1.82 -0.33 -4.58
CA THR A 42 0.94 0.74 -4.08
C THR A 42 1.37 1.18 -2.68
N GLU A 43 1.70 0.24 -1.80
CA GLU A 43 2.22 0.50 -0.46
C GLU A 43 3.53 1.28 -0.51
N GLN A 44 4.51 0.81 -1.30
CA GLN A 44 5.79 1.49 -1.45
C GLN A 44 5.63 2.90 -2.02
N LYS A 45 4.75 3.07 -3.01
CA LYS A 45 4.46 4.38 -3.59
C LYS A 45 3.84 5.32 -2.55
N PHE A 46 2.84 4.86 -1.82
CA PHE A 46 2.17 5.67 -0.81
C PHE A 46 3.15 6.07 0.31
N MET A 47 3.98 5.15 0.80
CA MET A 47 5.03 5.48 1.78
C MET A 47 6.05 6.49 1.25
N ALA A 48 6.45 6.39 -0.01
CA ALA A 48 7.36 7.37 -0.60
C ALA A 48 6.71 8.77 -0.73
N ASP A 49 5.44 8.81 -1.14
CA ASP A 49 4.66 10.05 -1.23
C ASP A 49 4.48 10.67 0.18
N LEU A 50 4.24 9.84 1.21
CA LEU A 50 4.14 10.26 2.62
C LEU A 50 5.45 10.83 3.17
N VAL A 51 6.59 10.17 2.93
CA VAL A 51 7.92 10.69 3.31
C VAL A 51 8.17 12.05 2.66
N SER A 52 7.82 12.22 1.39
CA SER A 52 7.95 13.51 0.72
C SER A 52 7.06 14.58 1.36
N ALA A 53 5.85 14.24 1.76
CA ALA A 53 4.92 15.15 2.42
C ALA A 53 5.43 15.57 3.81
N LEU A 54 5.96 14.63 4.59
CA LEU A 54 6.59 14.89 5.90
C LEU A 54 7.77 15.85 5.79
N GLU A 55 8.62 15.71 4.77
CA GLU A 55 9.74 16.62 4.55
C GLU A 55 9.30 18.03 4.13
N ILE A 56 8.20 18.14 3.38
CA ILE A 56 7.60 19.44 3.04
C ILE A 56 7.05 20.09 4.31
N TYR A 57 6.23 19.37 5.09
CA TYR A 57 5.71 19.84 6.37
C TYR A 57 6.82 20.35 7.28
N ALA A 58 7.89 19.56 7.43
CA ALA A 58 9.01 19.91 8.29
C ALA A 58 9.80 21.13 7.79
N THR A 59 9.82 21.35 6.46
CA THR A 59 10.41 22.54 5.85
C THR A 59 9.59 23.78 6.17
N ASP A 60 8.27 23.70 6.08
CA ASP A 60 7.36 24.80 6.42
C ASP A 60 7.48 25.15 7.91
N GLU A 61 7.48 24.15 8.79
CA GLU A 61 7.74 24.32 10.22
C GLU A 61 9.09 24.99 10.51
N PHE A 62 10.13 24.64 9.76
CA PHE A 62 11.42 25.29 9.91
C PHE A 62 11.40 26.77 9.49
N VAL A 63 10.65 27.12 8.44
CA VAL A 63 10.51 28.51 7.99
C VAL A 63 9.75 29.35 9.01
N GLU A 64 8.69 28.80 9.60
CA GLU A 64 7.83 29.52 10.54
C GLU A 64 8.42 29.59 11.95
N ASN A 65 8.87 28.45 12.47
CA ASN A 65 9.26 28.28 13.87
C ASN A 65 10.78 28.22 14.06
N SER A 66 11.57 28.28 12.98
CA SER A 66 13.03 28.07 13.01
C SER A 66 13.44 26.71 13.59
N VAL A 67 12.51 25.75 13.63
CA VAL A 67 12.68 24.39 14.15
C VAL A 67 12.06 23.41 13.16
N LYS A 68 12.85 22.46 12.68
CA LYS A 68 12.36 21.36 11.85
C LYS A 68 11.63 20.39 12.78
N SER A 69 10.32 20.27 12.63
CA SER A 69 9.47 19.38 13.43
C SER A 69 8.65 18.49 12.49
N TYR A 70 8.17 17.36 13.00
CA TYR A 70 7.32 16.43 12.26
C TYR A 70 6.01 16.25 13.03
N PRO A 71 4.88 16.04 12.33
CA PRO A 71 3.58 15.93 12.98
C PRO A 71 3.48 14.61 13.76
N ALA A 72 2.68 14.59 14.82
CA ALA A 72 2.48 13.36 15.60
C ALA A 72 1.73 12.30 14.79
N ASP A 73 0.67 12.72 14.07
CA ASP A 73 0.03 11.91 13.04
C ASP A 73 0.71 12.19 11.69
N PRO A 74 1.30 11.19 11.02
CA PRO A 74 1.97 11.39 9.74
C PRO A 74 1.01 11.83 8.62
N PHE A 75 -0.30 11.57 8.74
CA PHE A 75 -1.28 11.97 7.74
C PHE A 75 -1.61 13.45 7.78
N ASP A 76 -1.32 14.16 8.88
CA ASP A 76 -1.46 15.63 8.95
C ASP A 76 -0.53 16.35 7.95
N ALA A 77 0.54 15.70 7.49
CA ALA A 77 1.43 16.24 6.45
C ALA A 77 0.88 16.08 5.03
N LEU A 78 -0.16 15.26 4.82
CA LEU A 78 -0.69 14.99 3.48
C LEU A 78 -1.68 16.09 3.04
N ASP A 79 -1.56 16.52 1.78
CA ASP A 79 -2.54 17.44 1.16
C ASP A 79 -3.95 16.84 1.07
N ARG A 80 -4.05 15.51 1.06
CA ARG A 80 -5.30 14.77 0.97
C ARG A 80 -5.23 13.54 1.85
N ASP A 81 -6.23 13.40 2.70
CA ASP A 81 -6.41 12.21 3.52
C ASP A 81 -6.32 10.93 2.67
N PRO A 82 -5.69 9.89 3.23
CA PRO A 82 -5.67 8.61 2.56
C PRO A 82 -7.07 7.96 2.59
N ASN A 83 -7.27 6.91 1.80
CA ASN A 83 -8.54 6.21 1.78
C ASN A 83 -8.71 5.32 3.03
N ASP A 84 -9.89 4.70 3.18
CA ASP A 84 -10.23 3.85 4.33
C ASP A 84 -9.36 2.59 4.49
N SER A 85 -8.50 2.27 3.51
CA SER A 85 -7.54 1.16 3.62
C SER A 85 -6.30 1.56 4.40
N TRP A 86 -6.09 2.84 4.71
CA TRP A 86 -4.96 3.34 5.48
C TRP A 86 -5.44 3.96 6.79
N SER A 87 -4.72 3.67 7.87
CA SER A 87 -5.02 4.22 9.19
C SER A 87 -3.76 4.46 9.99
N PHE A 88 -3.72 5.55 10.76
CA PHE A 88 -2.73 5.75 11.80
C PHE A 88 -3.32 5.32 13.14
N VAL A 89 -2.58 4.51 13.90
CA VAL A 89 -3.04 3.90 15.14
C VAL A 89 -2.05 4.21 16.25
N GLU A 90 -2.55 4.83 17.31
CA GLU A 90 -1.81 5.07 18.54
C GLU A 90 -2.36 4.16 19.64
N THR A 91 -1.57 3.16 20.04
CA THR A 91 -1.92 2.28 21.16
C THR A 91 -1.15 2.69 22.42
N PRO A 92 -1.82 2.91 23.57
CA PRO A 92 -1.12 3.29 24.79
C PRO A 92 -0.07 2.26 25.22
N GLY A 93 1.19 2.68 25.28
CA GLY A 93 2.32 1.83 25.68
C GLY A 93 3.00 1.09 24.52
N GLU A 94 2.56 1.30 23.28
CA GLU A 94 3.19 0.77 22.07
C GLU A 94 3.65 1.92 21.17
N ASN A 95 4.45 1.61 20.15
CA ASN A 95 4.84 2.60 19.15
C ASN A 95 3.64 2.95 18.26
N PRO A 96 3.52 4.20 17.78
CA PRO A 96 2.50 4.55 16.80
C PRO A 96 2.76 3.82 15.49
N GLU A 97 1.70 3.41 14.81
CA GLU A 97 1.78 2.61 13.60
C GLU A 97 0.91 3.17 12.48
N ILE A 98 1.47 3.22 11.28
CA ILE A 98 0.71 3.36 10.05
C ILE A 98 0.34 1.95 9.60
N ARG A 99 -0.94 1.73 9.28
CA ARG A 99 -1.46 0.43 8.83
C ARG A 99 -2.10 0.54 7.46
N HIS A 100 -1.90 -0.48 6.64
CA HIS A 100 -2.60 -0.69 5.38
C HIS A 100 -3.35 -2.01 5.40
N SER A 101 -4.66 -2.00 5.13
CA SER A 101 -5.50 -3.20 4.98
C SER A 101 -5.72 -3.53 3.52
N ARG A 102 -5.34 -4.74 3.11
CA ARG A 102 -5.52 -5.27 1.75
C ARG A 102 -6.91 -5.90 1.58
N ASN A 103 -7.27 -6.19 0.33
CA ASN A 103 -8.57 -6.78 -0.01
C ASN A 103 -8.74 -8.25 0.44
N ASP A 104 -7.67 -8.89 0.90
CA ASP A 104 -7.65 -10.26 1.41
C ASP A 104 -7.63 -10.34 2.94
N ASP A 105 -8.00 -9.24 3.61
CA ASP A 105 -7.98 -9.05 5.07
C ASP A 105 -6.57 -9.11 5.69
N SER A 106 -5.50 -9.15 4.89
CA SER A 106 -4.14 -8.99 5.41
C SER A 106 -3.79 -7.52 5.65
N SER A 107 -2.92 -7.25 6.62
CA SER A 107 -2.43 -5.91 6.91
C SER A 107 -0.91 -5.82 6.90
N HIS A 108 -0.41 -4.66 6.47
CA HIS A 108 0.98 -4.26 6.63
C HIS A 108 1.07 -3.04 7.55
N GLU A 109 2.13 -2.99 8.33
CA GLU A 109 2.28 -2.04 9.43
C GLU A 109 3.69 -1.43 9.38
N TRP A 110 3.76 -0.13 9.66
CA TRP A 110 5.00 0.62 9.78
C TRP A 110 4.98 1.42 11.08
N GLU A 111 5.95 1.19 11.95
CA GLU A 111 6.13 2.02 13.13
C GLU A 111 6.59 3.42 12.69
N TYR A 112 5.91 4.45 13.21
CA TYR A 112 6.22 5.84 12.98
C TYR A 112 6.47 6.52 14.32
N VAL A 113 7.73 6.84 14.61
CA VAL A 113 8.12 7.45 15.89
C VAL A 113 8.79 8.78 15.64
N VAL A 114 8.17 9.86 16.12
CA VAL A 114 8.73 11.20 16.07
C VAL A 114 9.61 11.46 17.29
N THR A 115 10.79 12.03 17.06
CA THR A 115 11.71 12.48 18.09
C THR A 115 11.84 14.00 18.01
N ALA A 116 11.43 14.69 19.07
CA ALA A 116 11.56 16.13 19.18
C ALA A 116 13.05 16.56 19.16
N PRO A 117 13.36 17.79 18.72
CA PRO A 117 14.71 18.31 18.75
C PRO A 117 15.31 18.27 20.17
N SER A 118 16.44 17.61 20.34
CA SER A 118 17.18 17.56 21.61
C SER A 118 18.51 18.28 21.50
N GLY A 119 18.54 19.56 21.89
CA GLY A 119 19.75 20.38 21.90
C GLY A 119 20.07 21.09 20.59
N GLY A 120 19.16 21.07 19.62
CA GLY A 120 19.24 21.79 18.34
C GLY A 120 17.85 22.13 17.80
N ASN A 121 17.79 22.63 16.57
CA ASN A 121 16.54 23.06 15.91
C ASN A 121 16.01 22.03 14.91
N HIS A 122 16.39 20.76 15.05
CA HIS A 122 15.97 19.69 14.15
C HIS A 122 15.46 18.49 14.94
N GLY A 123 14.18 18.18 14.77
CA GLY A 123 13.58 16.90 15.11
C GLY A 123 13.88 15.89 14.02
N SER A 124 13.48 14.66 14.28
CA SER A 124 13.63 13.53 13.35
C SER A 124 12.43 12.60 13.51
N TYR A 125 12.22 11.71 12.55
CA TYR A 125 11.31 10.57 12.74
C TYR A 125 11.98 9.29 12.28
N THR A 126 11.52 8.16 12.82
CA THR A 126 11.92 6.83 12.37
C THR A 126 10.73 6.13 11.75
N LEU A 127 10.97 5.51 10.58
CA LEU A 127 10.00 4.64 9.93
C LEU A 127 10.57 3.22 9.88
N LEU A 128 9.87 2.27 10.50
CA LEU A 128 10.27 0.86 10.56
C LEU A 128 9.15 -0.04 10.04
N GLY A 129 9.42 -0.82 9.00
CA GLY A 129 8.44 -1.73 8.40
C GLY A 129 8.89 -2.26 7.04
N PRO A 130 7.99 -2.90 6.26
CA PRO A 130 8.31 -3.38 4.92
C PRO A 130 8.92 -2.28 4.03
N GLY A 131 10.12 -2.52 3.50
CA GLY A 131 10.85 -1.55 2.68
C GLY A 131 11.59 -0.44 3.45
N TYR A 132 11.44 -0.37 4.78
CA TYR A 132 12.06 0.65 5.63
C TYR A 132 12.72 0.02 6.85
N GLY A 133 14.05 -0.04 6.85
CA GLY A 133 14.85 -0.72 7.88
C GLY A 133 15.07 0.06 9.18
N GLY A 134 14.14 0.94 9.58
CA GLY A 134 14.33 1.82 10.74
C GLY A 134 15.29 2.97 10.45
N VAL A 135 15.30 3.47 9.21
CA VAL A 135 16.12 4.62 8.84
C VAL A 135 15.52 5.84 9.52
N GLY A 136 16.35 6.57 10.29
CA GLY A 136 15.98 7.87 10.83
C GLY A 136 16.12 8.94 9.75
N TYR A 137 15.09 9.77 9.60
CA TYR A 137 14.99 10.87 8.64
C TYR A 137 15.03 12.23 9.36
#